data_AF-A0A1F6V333-F1
#
_entry.id   AF-A0A1F6V333-F1
#
_cell.length_a   1.000
_cell.length_b   1.000
_cell.length_c   1.000
_cell.angle_alpha   90.00
_cell.angle_beta   90.00
_cell.angle_gamma   90.00
#
_symmetry.space_group_name_H-M   'P 1'
#
loop_
_entity.id
_entity.type
_entity.pdbx_description
1 polymer ?
#
loop_
_entity_poly.entity_id
_entity_poly.type
_entity_poly.pdbx_seq_one_letter_code
_entity_poly.pdbx_strand_id
1 'polypeptide(L)'
;MKQGPPQNSPTPESGPKILSFEEFSDRTLDAPSTIPRYNNFFMFFSSGVGKIYRQQKCYKKFLSEHPDKAMSLCDKLQSCNYTSESLKPLDRELYEAYKIMRSYGISDKDLFS
;
A
#
# COMPACT_ATOMS: atom_id res chain seq x y z
N MET A 1 -7.55 19.23 -50.66
CA MET A 1 -6.29 18.48 -50.39
C MET A 1 -6.17 18.28 -48.89
N LYS A 2 -5.97 17.02 -48.45
CA LYS A 2 -5.42 16.52 -47.16
C LYS A 2 -6.13 16.96 -45.87
N GLN A 3 -6.99 16.15 -45.24
CA GLN A 3 -6.68 15.04 -44.31
C GLN A 3 -5.55 15.33 -43.31
N GLY A 4 -5.94 15.43 -42.03
CA GLY A 4 -5.18 15.02 -40.86
C GLY A 4 -6.18 14.72 -39.74
N PRO A 5 -6.26 13.48 -39.20
CA PRO A 5 -7.08 13.24 -38.01
C PRO A 5 -6.48 14.01 -36.83
N PRO A 6 -7.30 14.51 -35.88
CA PRO A 6 -6.77 15.08 -34.65
C PRO A 6 -5.96 13.98 -33.95
N GLN A 7 -4.69 14.29 -33.72
CA GLN A 7 -3.77 13.45 -33.00
C GLN A 7 -4.28 13.35 -31.56
N ASN A 8 -5.09 12.33 -31.26
CA ASN A 8 -5.34 11.91 -29.89
C ASN A 8 -4.00 11.43 -29.34
N SER A 9 -3.28 12.35 -28.70
CA SER A 9 -2.26 12.00 -27.72
C SER A 9 -2.90 10.98 -26.78
N PRO A 10 -2.28 9.82 -26.50
CA PRO A 10 -2.78 8.95 -25.45
C PRO A 10 -2.73 9.78 -24.17
N THR A 11 -3.91 10.19 -23.68
CA THR A 11 -4.06 10.64 -22.31
C THR A 11 -3.41 9.53 -21.48
N PRO A 12 -2.36 9.79 -20.69
CA PRO A 12 -1.89 8.78 -19.76
C PRO A 12 -3.12 8.47 -18.92
N GLU A 13 -3.64 7.24 -19.05
CA GLU A 13 -4.68 6.74 -18.17
C GLU A 13 -4.19 7.10 -16.78
N SER A 14 -4.86 8.06 -16.13
CA SER A 14 -4.71 8.27 -14.71
C SER A 14 -5.32 7.03 -14.08
N GLY A 15 -4.53 5.95 -14.10
CA GLY A 15 -4.68 4.87 -13.17
C GLY A 15 -4.75 5.47 -11.78
N PRO A 16 -5.39 4.76 -10.84
CA PRO A 16 -5.59 5.28 -9.50
C PRO A 16 -4.26 5.84 -8.96
N LYS A 17 -4.23 7.14 -8.63
CA LYS A 17 -3.01 7.84 -8.19
C LYS A 17 -2.40 7.06 -7.03
N ILE A 18 -1.29 6.39 -7.29
CA ILE A 18 -0.51 5.67 -6.29
C ILE A 18 0.32 6.71 -5.54
N LEU A 19 0.34 6.64 -4.21
CA LEU A 19 1.20 7.49 -3.39
C LEU A 19 2.66 7.30 -3.78
N SER A 20 3.45 8.36 -3.73
CA SER A 20 4.90 8.27 -3.82
C SER A 20 5.47 7.57 -2.58
N PHE A 21 6.72 7.09 -2.64
CA PHE A 21 7.37 6.52 -1.45
C PHE A 21 7.44 7.52 -0.29
N GLU A 22 7.75 8.79 -0.60
CA GLU A 22 7.78 9.87 0.40
C GLU A 22 6.40 10.08 1.03
N GLU A 23 5.33 10.08 0.23
CA GLU A 23 3.95 10.22 0.74
C GLU A 23 3.54 9.01 1.59
N PHE A 24 3.92 7.79 1.18
CA PHE A 24 3.59 6.55 1.92
C PHE A 24 4.37 6.42 3.23
N SER A 25 5.65 6.77 3.21
CA SER A 25 6.55 6.72 4.37
C SER A 25 6.43 7.97 5.26
N ASP A 26 5.62 8.94 4.84
CA ASP A 26 5.36 10.11 5.65
C ASP A 26 4.62 9.73 6.94
N ARG A 27 5.33 9.94 8.04
CA ARG A 27 4.83 9.71 9.40
C ARG A 27 4.54 11.04 10.10
N THR A 28 4.59 12.16 9.37
CA THR A 28 4.22 13.45 9.95
C THR A 28 2.71 13.43 10.22
N LEU A 29 2.35 13.80 11.45
CA LEU A 29 0.97 13.76 11.90
C LEU A 29 0.19 14.89 11.22
N ASP A 30 -0.85 14.54 10.46
CA ASP A 30 -1.88 15.50 10.06
C ASP A 30 -2.77 15.74 11.29
N ALA A 31 -2.39 16.69 12.15
CA ALA A 31 -3.25 17.11 13.25
C ALA A 31 -4.57 17.69 12.70
N PRO A 32 -5.74 17.35 13.26
CA PRO A 32 -5.97 16.78 14.59
C PRO A 32 -6.13 15.24 14.63
N SER A 33 -5.72 14.52 13.60
CA SER A 33 -5.74 13.04 13.62
C SER A 33 -4.39 12.53 14.12
N THR A 34 -4.35 12.07 15.37
CA THR A 34 -3.21 11.39 16.02
C THR A 34 -2.82 10.05 15.36
N ILE A 35 -3.41 9.72 14.22
CA ILE A 35 -3.17 8.51 13.45
C ILE A 35 -2.31 8.91 12.25
N PRO A 36 -1.05 8.46 12.16
CA PRO A 36 -0.24 8.72 10.98
C PRO A 36 -0.98 8.21 9.74
N ARG A 37 -1.08 9.09 8.74
CA ARG A 37 -2.05 9.06 7.62
C ARG A 37 -2.10 7.74 6.85
N TYR A 38 -1.04 6.93 6.92
CA TYR A 38 -0.85 5.68 6.17
C TYR A 38 -0.36 4.49 7.01
N ASN A 39 -0.32 4.63 8.33
CA ASN A 39 0.35 3.67 9.21
C ASN A 39 -0.44 2.38 9.45
N ASN A 40 -1.72 2.27 9.06
CA ASN A 40 -2.46 1.02 9.25
C ASN A 40 -2.11 -0.04 8.20
N PHE A 41 -1.40 0.30 7.11
CA PHE A 41 -1.12 -0.68 6.05
C PHE A 41 -0.32 -1.89 6.54
N PHE A 42 0.60 -1.71 7.50
CA PHE A 42 1.36 -2.83 8.06
C PHE A 42 0.44 -3.85 8.77
N MET A 43 -0.79 -3.48 9.14
CA MET A 43 -1.75 -4.37 9.79
C MET A 43 -2.10 -5.60 8.94
N PHE A 44 -2.02 -5.52 7.61
CA PHE A 44 -2.17 -6.70 6.74
C PHE A 44 -1.18 -7.82 7.06
N PHE A 45 -0.03 -7.48 7.64
CA PHE A 45 1.08 -8.36 7.91
C PHE A 45 1.34 -8.51 9.42
N SER A 46 0.60 -7.81 10.27
CA SER A 46 0.77 -7.88 11.72
C SER A 46 0.12 -9.14 12.32
N SER A 47 0.64 -9.53 13.48
CA SER A 47 0.00 -10.54 14.33
C SER A 47 -1.22 -9.96 15.05
N GLY A 48 -2.16 -10.82 15.47
CA GLY A 48 -3.38 -10.38 16.17
C GLY A 48 -4.39 -9.73 15.22
N VAL A 49 -4.54 -8.39 15.29
CA VAL A 49 -5.53 -7.62 14.52
C VAL A 49 -5.39 -7.82 13.00
N GLY A 50 -4.19 -8.15 12.51
CA GLY A 50 -3.98 -8.47 11.11
C GLY A 50 -4.80 -9.65 10.60
N LYS A 51 -5.31 -10.54 11.47
CA LYS A 51 -6.24 -11.60 11.05
C LYS A 51 -7.50 -11.04 10.37
N ILE A 52 -7.96 -9.85 10.77
CA ILE A 52 -9.13 -9.19 10.16
C ILE A 52 -8.78 -8.69 8.76
N TYR A 53 -7.66 -7.96 8.65
CA TYR A 53 -7.14 -7.44 7.38
C TYR A 53 -6.85 -8.55 6.35
N ARG A 54 -6.35 -9.70 6.81
CA ARG A 54 -6.08 -10.86 5.95
C ARG A 54 -7.33 -11.52 5.37
N GLN A 55 -8.53 -11.19 5.86
CA GLN A 55 -9.78 -11.67 5.25
C GLN A 55 -10.17 -10.89 4.00
N GLN A 56 -9.61 -9.69 3.81
CA GLN A 56 -9.91 -8.85 2.65
C GLN A 56 -9.46 -9.52 1.34
N LYS A 57 -10.25 -9.34 0.29
CA LYS A 57 -9.98 -9.95 -1.03
C LYS A 57 -8.63 -9.52 -1.60
N CYS A 58 -8.24 -8.27 -1.36
CA CYS A 58 -6.96 -7.72 -1.81
C CYS A 58 -5.76 -8.44 -1.20
N TYR A 59 -5.81 -8.74 0.10
CA TYR A 59 -4.75 -9.48 0.78
C TYR A 59 -4.71 -10.94 0.34
N LYS A 60 -5.87 -11.59 0.21
CA LYS A 60 -5.92 -12.98 -0.28
C LYS A 60 -5.33 -13.10 -1.68
N LYS A 61 -5.62 -12.14 -2.56
CA LYS A 61 -5.03 -12.06 -3.89
C LYS A 61 -3.51 -11.80 -3.81
N PHE A 62 -3.09 -10.83 -3.00
CA PHE A 62 -1.67 -10.55 -2.76
C PHE A 62 -0.90 -11.78 -2.26
N LEU A 63 -1.44 -12.50 -1.28
CA LEU A 63 -0.85 -13.72 -0.75
C LEU A 63 -0.77 -14.84 -1.80
N SER A 64 -1.77 -14.94 -2.67
CA SER A 64 -1.78 -15.95 -3.74
C SER A 64 -0.77 -15.65 -4.85
N GLU A 65 -0.56 -14.37 -5.20
CA GLU A 65 0.34 -13.97 -6.28
C GLU A 65 1.78 -13.72 -5.80
N HIS A 66 1.94 -13.32 -4.54
CA HIS A 66 3.21 -12.94 -3.93
C HIS A 66 3.40 -13.53 -2.52
N PRO A 67 3.32 -14.88 -2.37
CA PRO A 67 3.40 -15.52 -1.07
C PRO A 67 4.71 -15.22 -0.33
N ASP A 68 5.85 -15.19 -1.02
CA ASP A 68 7.16 -14.90 -0.41
C ASP A 68 7.23 -13.50 0.19
N LYS A 69 6.66 -12.50 -0.50
CA LYS A 69 6.61 -11.12 0.01
C LYS A 69 5.71 -11.03 1.24
N ALA A 70 4.55 -11.69 1.20
CA ALA A 70 3.62 -11.73 2.33
C ALA A 70 4.25 -12.39 3.56
N MET A 71 4.90 -13.55 3.38
CA MET A 71 5.58 -14.26 4.47
C MET A 71 6.77 -13.47 5.02
N SER A 72 7.62 -12.90 4.17
CA SER A 72 8.75 -12.05 4.58
C SER A 72 8.30 -10.86 5.42
N LEU A 73 7.24 -10.16 4.99
CA LEU A 73 6.68 -9.04 5.76
C LEU A 73 6.08 -9.50 7.08
N CYS A 74 5.36 -10.63 7.11
CA CYS A 74 4.79 -11.18 8.36
C CYS A 74 5.90 -11.54 9.37
N ASP A 75 6.97 -12.20 8.93
CA ASP A 75 8.09 -12.61 9.78
C ASP A 75 8.82 -11.39 10.37
N LYS A 76 9.15 -10.42 9.51
CA LYS A 76 9.80 -9.16 9.94
C LYS A 76 8.95 -8.36 10.90
N LEU A 77 7.63 -8.34 10.71
CA LEU A 77 6.70 -7.63 11.58
C LEU A 77 6.37 -8.38 12.86
N GLN A 78 6.55 -9.70 12.92
CA GLN A 78 6.36 -10.48 14.14
C GLN A 78 7.37 -10.09 15.23
N SER A 79 8.58 -9.69 14.83
CA SER A 79 9.63 -9.20 15.74
C SER A 79 9.60 -7.69 15.97
N CYS A 80 8.65 -6.98 15.35
CA CYS A 80 8.55 -5.53 15.38
C CYS A 80 7.62 -5.07 16.52
N ASN A 81 8.05 -4.09 17.32
CA ASN A 81 7.21 -3.48 18.35
C ASN A 81 6.18 -2.47 17.79
N TYR A 82 6.00 -2.45 16.46
CA TYR A 82 5.08 -1.59 15.72
C TYR A 82 5.23 -0.08 15.97
N THR A 83 6.36 0.35 16.52
CA THR A 83 6.69 1.77 16.64
C THR A 83 7.08 2.34 15.28
N SER A 84 6.90 3.64 15.09
CA SER A 84 7.30 4.32 13.86
C SER A 84 8.76 4.07 13.49
N GLU A 85 9.67 4.05 14.46
CA GLU A 85 11.09 3.77 14.25
C GLU A 85 11.36 2.31 13.85
N SER A 86 10.62 1.37 14.43
CA SER A 86 10.79 -0.06 14.12
C SER A 86 10.23 -0.42 12.73
N LEU A 87 9.28 0.36 12.22
CA LEU A 87 8.66 0.15 10.91
C LEU A 87 9.45 0.82 9.77
N LYS A 88 10.21 1.89 10.03
CA LYS A 88 11.07 2.56 9.02
C LYS A 88 11.91 1.62 8.15
N PRO A 89 12.64 0.61 8.70
CA PRO A 89 13.42 -0.30 7.85
C PRO A 89 12.55 -1.13 6.88
N LEU A 90 11.25 -1.26 7.15
CA LEU A 90 10.30 -2.01 6.36
C LEU A 90 9.51 -1.13 5.38
N ASP A 91 9.64 0.20 5.44
CA ASP A 91 8.84 1.14 4.63
C ASP A 91 8.94 0.82 3.14
N ARG A 92 10.12 0.41 2.67
CA ARG A 92 10.31 0.07 1.26
C ARG A 92 9.57 -1.20 0.86
N GLU A 93 9.61 -2.23 1.70
CA GLU A 93 8.91 -3.49 1.43
C GLU A 93 7.39 -3.32 1.55
N LEU A 94 6.95 -2.56 2.55
CA LEU A 94 5.55 -2.18 2.73
C LEU A 94 5.05 -1.36 1.53
N TYR A 95 5.84 -0.41 1.03
CA TYR A 95 5.50 0.37 -0.15
C TYR A 95 5.36 -0.48 -1.41
N GLU A 96 6.26 -1.45 -1.63
CA GLU A 96 6.12 -2.39 -2.75
C GLU A 96 4.83 -3.22 -2.66
N ALA A 97 4.51 -3.72 -1.46
CA ALA A 97 3.25 -4.43 -1.24
C ALA A 97 2.03 -3.53 -1.47
N TYR A 98 2.09 -2.28 -1.03
CA TYR A 98 1.06 -1.27 -1.26
C TYR A 98 0.82 -1.02 -2.76
N LYS A 99 1.88 -0.82 -3.56
CA LYS A 99 1.75 -0.64 -5.02
C LYS A 99 1.03 -1.81 -5.68
N ILE A 100 1.40 -3.04 -5.29
CA ILE A 100 0.78 -4.25 -5.82
C ILE A 100 -0.71 -4.28 -5.43
N MET A 101 -1.04 -4.05 -4.16
CA MET A 101 -2.43 -4.09 -3.70
C MET A 101 -3.28 -2.96 -4.30
N ARG A 102 -2.70 -1.77 -4.57
CA ARG A 102 -3.35 -0.69 -5.34
C ARG A 102 -3.60 -1.07 -6.79
N SER A 103 -2.70 -1.82 -7.41
CA SER A 103 -2.88 -2.30 -8.80
C SER A 103 -4.10 -3.23 -8.96
N TYR A 104 -4.60 -3.80 -7.86
CA TYR A 104 -5.84 -4.58 -7.86
C TYR A 104 -7.12 -3.72 -7.89
N GLY A 105 -7.00 -2.40 -7.98
CA GLY A 105 -8.11 -1.46 -8.03
C GLY A 105 -8.67 -1.07 -6.66
N ILE A 106 -7.96 -1.39 -5.57
CA ILE A 106 -8.36 -1.05 -4.20
C ILE A 106 -8.01 0.39 -3.90
N SER A 107 -8.88 1.15 -3.25
CA SER A 107 -8.61 2.55 -2.91
C SER A 107 -7.59 2.67 -1.77
N ASP A 108 -6.89 3.82 -1.69
CA ASP A 108 -6.06 4.15 -0.53
C ASP A 108 -6.86 4.09 0.77
N LYS A 109 -8.09 4.63 0.76
CA LYS A 109 -8.98 4.58 1.91
C LYS A 109 -9.18 3.16 2.42
N ASP A 110 -9.44 2.20 1.53
CA ASP A 110 -9.65 0.80 1.93
C ASP A 110 -8.37 0.11 2.42
N LEU A 111 -7.21 0.46 1.87
CA LEU A 111 -5.91 -0.09 2.30
C LEU A 111 -5.43 0.49 3.64
N PHE A 112 -5.91 1.68 4.02
CA PHE A 112 -5.48 2.38 5.23
C PHE A 112 -6.55 2.46 6.33
N SER A 113 -7.77 1.97 6.08
CA SER A 113 -8.88 1.96 7.06
C SER A 113 -8.66 0.97 8.21
#